data_AF-A0A7C9PHB1-F1
#
_entry.id   AF-A0A7C9PHB1-F1
#
_cell.length_a   1.000
_cell.length_b   1.000
_cell.length_c   1.000
_cell.angle_alpha   90.00
_cell.angle_beta   90.00
_cell.angle_gamma   90.00
#
_symmetry.space_group_name_H-M   'P 1'
#
loop_
_entity.id
_entity.type
_entity.pdbx_description
1 polymer ?
#
loop_
_entity_poly.entity_id
_entity_poly.type
_entity_poly.pdbx_seq_one_letter_code
_entity_poly.pdbx_strand_id
1 'polypeptide(L)'
;MVSPAPLSTLTPSGRAPAYGPEGSADVLARRARWELMLLGAAGLALALAGVLAGLWTWPGPYGAHQESGTGGAWGAGLAAVLYALAWWACVWRAGRHEATRWMWMGMAVLLLCLAMALQLQGLERLTGNARALAHAEGWYAQRRPVQAALLVVLGLGVWRARRLLPRLATATGPQDRAAGMAALLLAVFVLGRAISLHHVDAVLQWPLGPMPLGAWLENGLLAVLVALGLRGPPGARGRQP
;
A
#
# COMPACT_ATOMS: atom_id res chain seq x y z
N MET A 1 69.04 -0.11 -51.89
CA MET A 1 67.80 -0.66 -52.48
C MET A 1 66.92 -1.12 -51.33
N VAL A 2 65.86 -0.37 -51.04
CA VAL A 2 64.97 -0.57 -49.89
C VAL A 2 63.84 -1.50 -50.34
N SER A 3 63.68 -2.62 -49.63
CA SER A 3 62.65 -3.62 -49.88
C SER A 3 61.32 -3.17 -49.24
N PRO A 4 60.19 -3.13 -49.95
CA PRO A 4 58.91 -2.74 -49.35
C PRO A 4 58.29 -3.91 -48.57
N ALA A 5 57.83 -3.61 -47.35
CA ALA A 5 57.11 -4.55 -46.49
C ALA A 5 55.66 -4.81 -47.00
N PRO A 6 55.10 -6.01 -46.80
CA PRO A 6 53.76 -6.35 -47.27
C PRO A 6 52.67 -5.76 -46.35
N LEU A 7 51.67 -5.12 -46.97
CA LEU A 7 50.42 -4.67 -46.38
C LEU A 7 49.60 -5.88 -45.88
N SER A 8 49.50 -6.02 -44.56
CA SER A 8 48.61 -6.96 -43.90
C SER A 8 47.16 -6.47 -43.98
N THR A 9 46.34 -7.29 -44.64
CA THR A 9 44.90 -7.18 -44.75
C THR A 9 44.22 -7.32 -43.39
N LEU A 10 43.74 -6.21 -42.83
CA LEU A 10 42.80 -6.19 -41.70
C LEU A 10 41.41 -6.60 -42.20
N THR A 11 41.06 -7.87 -42.07
CA THR A 11 39.66 -8.32 -42.17
C THR A 11 38.92 -7.96 -40.88
N PRO A 12 37.83 -7.17 -40.93
CA PRO A 12 37.01 -6.92 -39.76
C PRO A 12 36.19 -8.18 -39.46
N SER A 13 36.61 -8.96 -38.48
CA SER A 13 35.83 -10.08 -37.93
C SER A 13 34.70 -9.55 -37.04
N GLY A 14 33.75 -8.87 -37.66
CA GLY A 14 32.51 -8.42 -37.01
C GLY A 14 31.59 -9.61 -36.73
N ARG A 15 31.89 -10.40 -35.69
CA ARG A 15 30.87 -11.27 -35.07
C ARG A 15 29.83 -10.36 -34.44
N ALA A 16 28.68 -10.22 -35.09
CA ALA A 16 27.49 -9.67 -34.45
C ALA A 16 27.24 -10.46 -33.15
N PRO A 17 27.05 -9.81 -31.99
CA PRO A 17 26.76 -10.51 -30.76
C PRO A 17 25.47 -11.29 -30.96
N ALA A 18 25.55 -12.62 -30.92
CA ALA A 18 24.41 -13.50 -30.96
C ALA A 18 23.55 -13.19 -29.73
N TYR A 19 22.47 -12.44 -29.92
CA TYR A 19 21.46 -12.18 -28.91
C TYR A 19 20.71 -13.49 -28.68
N GLY A 20 21.23 -14.33 -27.79
CA GLY A 20 20.57 -15.57 -27.40
C GLY A 20 19.20 -15.29 -26.78
N PRO A 21 18.26 -16.26 -26.84
CA PRO A 21 16.92 -16.11 -26.29
C PRO A 21 16.90 -15.69 -24.81
N GLU A 22 17.95 -15.98 -24.04
CA GLU A 22 18.14 -15.53 -22.65
C GLU A 22 18.17 -14.00 -22.50
N GLY A 23 18.70 -13.26 -23.50
CA GLY A 23 18.73 -11.80 -23.48
C GLY A 23 17.34 -11.17 -23.54
N SER A 24 16.40 -11.81 -24.22
CA SER A 24 15.02 -11.31 -24.33
C SER A 24 14.21 -11.47 -23.04
N ALA A 25 14.40 -12.59 -22.32
CA ALA A 25 13.74 -12.84 -21.05
C ALA A 25 14.18 -11.84 -19.97
N ASP A 26 15.48 -11.56 -19.90
CA ASP A 26 16.03 -10.56 -18.96
C ASP A 26 15.57 -9.14 -19.27
N VAL A 27 15.46 -8.78 -20.55
CA VAL A 27 14.94 -7.47 -20.98
C VAL A 27 13.47 -7.33 -20.61
N LEU A 28 12.64 -8.36 -20.82
CA LEU A 28 11.24 -8.35 -20.42
C LEU A 28 11.08 -8.29 -18.89
N ALA A 29 11.90 -9.03 -18.14
CA ALA A 29 11.90 -8.98 -16.68
C ALA A 29 12.36 -7.62 -16.14
N ARG A 30 13.30 -6.94 -16.81
CA ARG A 30 13.69 -5.56 -16.47
C ARG A 30 12.57 -4.58 -16.77
N ARG A 31 11.91 -4.70 -17.91
CA ARG A 31 10.78 -3.83 -18.31
C ARG A 31 9.59 -3.97 -17.35
N ALA A 32 9.21 -5.20 -17.00
CA ALA A 32 8.15 -5.44 -16.03
C ALA A 32 8.48 -4.85 -14.64
N ARG A 33 9.76 -4.89 -14.22
CA ARG A 33 10.21 -4.24 -12.98
C ARG A 33 10.07 -2.71 -13.06
N TRP A 34 10.41 -2.10 -14.18
CA TRP A 34 10.23 -0.66 -14.40
C TRP A 34 8.76 -0.24 -14.39
N GLU A 35 7.88 -1.01 -15.03
CA GLU A 35 6.43 -0.73 -15.02
C GLU A 35 5.85 -0.84 -13.61
N LEU A 36 6.28 -1.83 -12.81
CA LEU A 36 5.90 -1.93 -11.40
C LEU A 36 6.42 -0.76 -10.56
N MET A 37 7.63 -0.25 -10.84
CA MET A 37 8.17 0.93 -10.18
C MET A 37 7.40 2.20 -10.56
N LEU A 38 7.01 2.36 -11.82
CA LEU A 38 6.21 3.49 -12.29
C LEU A 38 4.80 3.48 -11.72
N LEU A 39 4.15 2.30 -11.68
CA LEU A 39 2.89 2.13 -10.98
C LEU A 39 3.06 2.47 -9.50
N GLY A 40 4.13 1.98 -8.87
CA GLY A 40 4.56 2.33 -7.51
C GLY A 40 4.72 3.84 -7.28
N ALA A 41 5.33 4.55 -8.21
CA ALA A 41 5.49 6.00 -8.13
C ALA A 41 4.14 6.72 -8.27
N ALA A 42 3.26 6.26 -9.17
CA ALA A 42 1.93 6.84 -9.36
C ALA A 42 1.01 6.63 -8.15
N GLY A 43 1.02 5.44 -7.54
CA GLY A 43 0.26 5.19 -6.31
C GLY A 43 0.80 5.96 -5.09
N LEU A 44 2.12 6.10 -4.98
CA LEU A 44 2.74 6.99 -3.99
C LEU A 44 2.32 8.45 -4.23
N ALA A 45 2.31 8.91 -5.47
CA ALA A 45 1.88 10.26 -5.83
C ALA A 45 0.41 10.51 -5.52
N LEU A 46 -0.49 9.56 -5.77
CA LEU A 46 -1.90 9.65 -5.40
C LEU A 46 -2.10 9.65 -3.87
N ALA A 47 -1.34 8.83 -3.14
CA ALA A 47 -1.40 8.82 -1.69
C ALA A 47 -0.85 10.12 -1.08
N LEU A 48 0.26 10.64 -1.61
CA LEU A 48 0.81 11.95 -1.24
C LEU A 48 -0.14 13.09 -1.64
N ALA A 49 -0.80 13.01 -2.79
CA ALA A 49 -1.83 13.98 -3.17
C ALA A 49 -3.02 13.93 -2.21
N GLY A 50 -3.39 12.75 -1.69
CA GLY A 50 -4.39 12.60 -0.62
C GLY A 50 -3.94 13.16 0.73
N VAL A 51 -2.66 12.98 1.10
CA VAL A 51 -2.05 13.60 2.29
C VAL A 51 -2.05 15.13 2.15
N LEU A 52 -1.58 15.62 1.00
CA LEU A 52 -1.52 17.05 0.71
C LEU A 52 -2.92 17.64 0.61
N ALA A 53 -3.90 16.95 0.02
CA ALA A 53 -5.29 17.36 0.03
C ALA A 53 -5.84 17.39 1.46
N GLY A 54 -5.58 16.36 2.28
CA GLY A 54 -6.01 16.33 3.69
C GLY A 54 -5.36 17.40 4.57
N LEU A 55 -4.10 17.74 4.30
CA LEU A 55 -3.38 18.85 4.95
C LEU A 55 -3.83 20.22 4.42
N TRP A 56 -4.16 20.32 3.13
CA TRP A 56 -4.56 21.55 2.44
C TRP A 56 -6.02 21.93 2.68
N THR A 57 -6.92 20.95 2.77
CA THR A 57 -8.34 21.15 3.09
C THR A 57 -8.59 21.12 4.59
N TRP A 58 -7.57 21.28 5.42
CA TRP A 58 -7.73 21.59 6.84
C TRP A 58 -7.66 23.11 7.03
N PRO A 59 -8.76 23.86 6.85
CA PRO A 59 -8.86 25.17 7.45
C PRO A 59 -9.11 24.95 8.94
N GLY A 60 -8.12 25.21 9.80
CA GLY A 60 -8.50 25.86 11.05
C GLY A 60 -9.18 27.18 10.66
N PRO A 61 -10.24 27.68 11.31
CA PRO A 61 -10.68 27.44 12.69
C PRO A 61 -12.22 27.27 12.82
N TYR A 62 -12.77 26.21 13.41
CA TYR A 62 -14.06 26.23 14.17
C TYR A 62 -14.44 24.80 14.57
N GLY A 63 -14.18 24.49 15.84
CA GLY A 63 -14.54 23.25 16.50
C GLY A 63 -14.17 23.32 17.98
N ALA A 64 -14.44 24.47 18.61
CA ALA A 64 -14.10 24.79 20.00
C ALA A 64 -14.92 23.99 21.05
N HIS A 65 -15.46 22.83 20.69
CA HIS A 65 -16.08 21.89 21.64
C HIS A 65 -15.77 20.44 21.26
N GLN A 66 -14.49 20.09 21.23
CA GLN A 66 -14.06 18.79 21.75
C GLN A 66 -12.63 18.94 22.25
N GLU A 67 -12.52 19.08 23.57
CA GLU A 67 -11.29 19.33 24.29
C GLU A 67 -10.28 18.19 24.10
N SER A 68 -9.01 18.59 24.00
CA SER A 68 -7.78 17.78 24.08
C SER A 68 -7.38 16.91 22.89
N GLY A 69 -6.54 17.47 22.01
CA GLY A 69 -5.50 16.69 21.35
C GLY A 69 -5.12 17.15 19.95
N THR A 70 -4.11 18.01 19.87
CA THR A 70 -3.27 18.21 18.67
C THR A 70 -2.87 16.89 17.99
N GLY A 71 -2.84 15.78 18.73
CA GLY A 71 -2.54 14.43 18.28
C GLY A 71 -3.46 13.79 17.21
N GLY A 72 -4.71 14.24 17.08
CA GLY A 72 -5.63 13.68 16.07
C GLY A 72 -5.20 13.95 14.63
N ALA A 73 -4.63 15.13 14.36
CA ALA A 73 -4.16 15.53 13.04
C ALA A 73 -2.87 14.77 12.63
N TRP A 74 -1.93 14.62 13.57
CA TRP A 74 -0.69 13.86 13.35
C TRP A 74 -0.98 12.38 13.07
N GLY A 75 -1.97 11.78 13.76
CA GLY A 75 -2.34 10.38 13.56
C GLY A 75 -2.88 10.09 12.16
N ALA A 76 -3.71 10.98 11.60
CA ALA A 76 -4.25 10.82 10.25
C ALA A 76 -3.19 11.01 9.15
N GLY A 77 -2.33 12.04 9.29
CA GLY A 77 -1.22 12.26 8.37
C GLY A 77 -0.22 11.10 8.38
N LEU A 78 0.12 10.59 9.57
CA LEU A 78 0.98 9.42 9.73
C LEU A 78 0.37 8.17 9.07
N ALA A 79 -0.92 7.90 9.31
CA ALA A 79 -1.60 6.75 8.72
C ALA A 79 -1.55 6.80 7.19
N ALA A 80 -1.84 7.95 6.58
CA ALA A 80 -1.82 8.10 5.13
C ALA A 80 -0.42 7.88 4.52
N VAL A 81 0.64 8.39 5.16
CA VAL A 81 2.04 8.09 4.77
C VAL A 81 2.34 6.60 4.90
N LEU A 82 1.93 5.98 6.01
CA LEU A 82 2.16 4.55 6.25
C LEU A 82 1.38 3.65 5.27
N TYR A 83 0.16 4.01 4.87
CA TYR A 83 -0.57 3.32 3.81
C TYR A 83 0.19 3.38 2.49
N ALA A 84 0.71 4.55 2.12
CA ALA A 84 1.50 4.73 0.89
C ALA A 84 2.77 3.87 0.91
N LEU A 85 3.51 3.89 2.02
CA LEU A 85 4.71 3.08 2.21
C LEU A 85 4.40 1.58 2.22
N ALA A 86 3.34 1.16 2.90
CA ALA A 86 2.93 -0.25 2.98
C ALA A 86 2.53 -0.78 1.60
N TRP A 87 1.78 0.02 0.86
CA TRP A 87 1.39 -0.28 -0.51
C TRP A 87 2.61 -0.40 -1.43
N TRP A 88 3.51 0.58 -1.39
CA TRP A 88 4.75 0.55 -2.16
C TRP A 88 5.62 -0.66 -1.81
N ALA A 89 5.78 -0.97 -0.52
CA ALA A 89 6.51 -2.14 -0.05
C ALA A 89 5.90 -3.46 -0.56
N CYS A 90 4.57 -3.54 -0.65
CA CYS A 90 3.88 -4.69 -1.21
C CYS A 90 4.16 -4.85 -2.72
N VAL A 91 4.05 -3.76 -3.50
CA VAL A 91 4.33 -3.77 -4.95
C VAL A 91 5.80 -4.13 -5.21
N TRP A 92 6.71 -3.52 -4.45
CA TRP A 92 8.15 -3.79 -4.52
C TRP A 92 8.48 -5.26 -4.26
N ARG A 93 7.83 -5.87 -3.26
CA ARG A 93 8.05 -7.27 -2.92
C ARG A 93 7.41 -8.23 -3.92
N ALA A 94 6.24 -7.89 -4.46
CA ALA A 94 5.61 -8.64 -5.54
C ALA A 94 6.50 -8.77 -6.78
N GLY A 95 7.32 -7.75 -7.08
CA GLY A 95 8.28 -7.78 -8.17
C GLY A 95 9.55 -8.59 -7.92
N ARG A 96 9.80 -9.06 -6.69
CA ARG A 96 11.00 -9.84 -6.32
C ARG A 96 10.76 -11.33 -6.12
N HIS A 97 9.53 -11.75 -5.82
CA HIS A 97 9.20 -13.14 -5.53
C HIS A 97 7.99 -13.60 -6.33
N GLU A 98 8.22 -14.37 -7.39
CA GLU A 98 7.13 -14.88 -8.25
C GLU A 98 6.17 -15.79 -7.49
N ALA A 99 6.69 -16.66 -6.62
CA ALA A 99 5.89 -17.60 -5.83
C ALA A 99 4.86 -16.92 -4.92
N THR A 100 5.14 -15.71 -4.44
CA THR A 100 4.25 -14.95 -3.54
C THR A 100 3.69 -13.69 -4.18
N ARG A 101 3.95 -13.45 -5.47
CA ARG A 101 3.55 -12.25 -6.20
C ARG A 101 2.06 -11.93 -6.04
N TRP A 102 1.21 -12.93 -6.23
CA TRP A 102 -0.25 -12.74 -6.14
C TRP A 102 -0.72 -12.37 -4.73
N MET A 103 -0.08 -12.90 -3.69
CA MET A 103 -0.38 -12.53 -2.31
C MET A 103 -0.03 -11.06 -2.05
N TRP A 104 1.18 -10.64 -2.43
CA TRP A 104 1.65 -9.27 -2.26
C TRP A 104 0.85 -8.24 -3.09
N MET A 105 0.49 -8.59 -4.34
CA MET A 105 -0.42 -7.78 -5.15
C MET A 105 -1.82 -7.70 -4.54
N GLY A 106 -2.35 -8.80 -4.02
CA GLY A 106 -3.64 -8.82 -3.32
C GLY A 106 -3.65 -7.90 -2.11
N MET A 107 -2.57 -7.89 -1.31
CA MET A 107 -2.41 -6.96 -0.18
C MET A 107 -2.29 -5.51 -0.64
N ALA A 108 -1.57 -5.23 -1.73
CA ALA A 108 -1.50 -3.88 -2.29
C ALA A 108 -2.89 -3.37 -2.72
N VAL A 109 -3.68 -4.19 -3.43
CA VAL A 109 -5.05 -3.83 -3.81
C VAL A 109 -5.92 -3.61 -2.57
N LEU A 110 -5.83 -4.50 -1.57
CA LEU A 110 -6.54 -4.36 -0.31
C LEU A 110 -6.21 -3.03 0.38
N LEU A 111 -4.93 -2.69 0.57
CA LEU A 111 -4.49 -1.43 1.17
C LEU A 111 -5.01 -0.20 0.42
N LEU A 112 -5.03 -0.26 -0.92
CA LEU A 112 -5.57 0.83 -1.73
C LEU A 112 -7.07 1.02 -1.47
N CYS A 113 -7.85 -0.07 -1.43
CA CYS A 113 -9.27 -0.02 -1.08
C CYS A 113 -9.49 0.52 0.34
N LEU A 114 -8.68 0.12 1.32
CA LEU A 114 -8.74 0.64 2.69
C LEU A 114 -8.44 2.14 2.73
N ALA A 115 -7.38 2.59 2.06
CA ALA A 115 -7.00 4.00 2.02
C ALA A 115 -8.12 4.85 1.39
N MET A 116 -8.74 4.38 0.30
CA MET A 116 -9.90 5.04 -0.30
C MET A 116 -11.09 5.09 0.66
N ALA A 117 -11.38 3.99 1.37
CA ALA A 117 -12.46 3.94 2.36
C ALA A 117 -12.21 4.92 3.52
N LEU A 118 -10.96 5.10 3.94
CA LEU A 118 -10.58 6.03 5.00
C LEU A 118 -10.75 7.50 4.55
N GLN A 119 -10.40 7.82 3.31
CA GLN A 119 -10.57 9.16 2.74
C GLN A 119 -12.05 9.56 2.63
N LEU A 120 -12.92 8.63 2.22
CA LEU A 120 -14.37 8.87 2.15
C LEU A 120 -14.98 9.17 3.53
N GLN A 121 -14.51 8.52 4.60
CA GLN A 121 -14.94 8.79 5.97
C GLN A 121 -14.40 10.14 6.50
N GLY A 122 -13.16 10.50 6.12
CA GLY A 122 -12.56 11.79 6.48
C GLY A 122 -13.32 12.99 5.88
N LEU A 123 -13.74 12.86 4.61
CA LEU A 123 -14.49 13.90 3.90
C LEU A 123 -15.84 14.25 4.56
N GLU A 124 -16.51 13.28 5.19
CA GLU A 124 -17.79 13.49 5.90
C GLU A 124 -17.64 14.23 7.22
N ARG A 125 -16.48 14.07 7.89
CA ARG A 125 -16.17 14.78 9.14
C ARG A 125 -15.73 16.21 8.89
N LEU A 126 -15.01 16.45 7.78
CA LEU A 126 -14.49 17.77 7.40
C LEU A 126 -15.57 18.75 6.95
N THR A 127 -16.76 18.29 6.57
CA THR A 127 -17.74 19.15 5.90
C THR A 127 -19.10 19.18 6.60
N GLY A 128 -19.13 19.67 7.84
CA GLY A 128 -20.38 20.04 8.52
C GLY A 128 -21.25 20.97 7.66
N ASN A 129 -20.63 21.90 6.91
CA ASN A 129 -21.31 22.83 6.00
C ASN A 129 -21.65 22.19 4.63
N ALA A 130 -20.85 21.27 4.10
CA ALA A 130 -21.24 20.53 2.88
C ALA A 130 -22.29 19.46 3.17
N ARG A 131 -22.56 19.10 4.42
CA ARG A 131 -23.71 18.26 4.80
C ARG A 131 -25.02 18.96 4.45
N ALA A 132 -25.15 20.25 4.80
CA ALA A 132 -26.31 21.06 4.46
C ALA A 132 -26.42 21.28 2.94
N LEU A 133 -25.29 21.57 2.27
CA LEU A 133 -25.24 21.75 0.81
C LEU A 133 -25.52 20.45 0.02
N ALA A 134 -25.00 19.31 0.49
CA ALA A 134 -25.20 18.00 -0.15
C ALA A 134 -26.59 17.41 0.13
N HIS A 135 -27.23 17.78 1.25
CA HIS A 135 -28.65 17.53 1.46
C HIS A 135 -29.50 18.39 0.52
N ALA A 136 -29.11 19.65 0.28
CA ALA A 136 -29.79 20.54 -0.66
C ALA A 136 -29.63 20.10 -2.13
N GLU A 137 -28.46 19.57 -2.53
CA GLU A 137 -28.21 19.09 -3.90
C GLU A 137 -28.50 17.59 -4.10
N GLY A 138 -29.00 16.87 -3.09
CA GLY A 138 -29.42 15.46 -3.18
C GLY A 138 -28.29 14.42 -3.30
N TRP A 139 -27.03 14.83 -3.40
CA TRP A 139 -25.88 13.93 -3.53
C TRP A 139 -25.54 13.16 -2.24
N TYR A 140 -26.08 13.60 -1.10
CA TYR A 140 -25.87 12.94 0.19
C TYR A 140 -26.35 11.48 0.21
N ALA A 141 -27.42 11.17 -0.53
CA ALA A 141 -27.98 9.81 -0.61
C ALA A 141 -27.05 8.81 -1.34
N GLN A 142 -26.16 9.27 -2.21
CA GLN A 142 -25.29 8.40 -3.04
C GLN A 142 -24.03 7.90 -2.32
N ARG A 143 -23.71 8.43 -1.13
CA ARG A 143 -22.50 8.04 -0.38
C ARG A 143 -22.65 6.70 0.34
N ARG A 144 -23.81 6.50 0.96
CA ARG A 144 -24.15 5.25 1.67
C ARG A 144 -24.07 4.00 0.78
N PRO A 145 -24.59 3.98 -0.45
CA PRO A 145 -24.45 2.80 -1.31
C PRO A 145 -22.99 2.55 -1.73
N VAL A 146 -22.16 3.58 -1.93
CA VAL A 146 -20.73 3.39 -2.26
C VAL A 146 -19.94 2.86 -1.06
N GLN A 147 -20.15 3.41 0.14
CA GLN A 147 -19.56 2.89 1.36
C GLN A 147 -20.02 1.45 1.62
N ALA A 148 -21.31 1.16 1.47
CA ALA A 148 -21.85 -0.20 1.63
C ALA A 148 -21.24 -1.18 0.62
N ALA A 149 -21.13 -0.78 -0.65
CA ALA A 149 -20.50 -1.60 -1.69
C ALA A 149 -19.03 -1.88 -1.37
N LEU A 150 -18.26 -0.86 -0.97
CA LEU A 150 -16.88 -1.02 -0.53
C LEU A 150 -16.79 -1.96 0.67
N LEU A 151 -17.67 -1.81 1.66
CA LEU A 151 -17.70 -2.64 2.86
C LEU A 151 -18.00 -4.10 2.54
N VAL A 152 -18.92 -4.35 1.62
CA VAL A 152 -19.24 -5.70 1.12
C VAL A 152 -18.05 -6.31 0.41
N VAL A 153 -17.41 -5.58 -0.51
CA VAL A 153 -16.21 -6.04 -1.24
C VAL A 153 -15.06 -6.33 -0.27
N LEU A 154 -14.80 -5.43 0.68
CA LEU A 154 -13.80 -5.62 1.74
C LEU A 154 -14.11 -6.84 2.61
N GLY A 155 -15.36 -7.00 3.04
CA GLY A 155 -15.79 -8.14 3.86
C GLY A 155 -15.62 -9.48 3.14
N LEU A 156 -15.99 -9.54 1.85
CA LEU A 156 -15.72 -10.69 0.97
C LEU A 156 -14.22 -10.97 0.83
N GLY A 157 -13.42 -9.92 0.67
CA GLY A 157 -11.96 -10.00 0.62
C GLY A 157 -11.36 -10.60 1.89
N VAL A 158 -11.76 -10.10 3.06
CA VAL A 158 -11.35 -10.62 4.38
C VAL A 158 -11.77 -12.07 4.56
N TRP A 159 -13.00 -12.41 4.20
CA TRP A 159 -13.51 -13.79 4.29
C TRP A 159 -12.72 -14.76 3.41
N ARG A 160 -12.41 -14.35 2.16
CA ARG A 160 -11.55 -15.13 1.26
C ARG A 160 -10.12 -15.23 1.81
N ALA A 161 -9.53 -14.13 2.25
CA ALA A 161 -8.18 -14.09 2.80
C ALA A 161 -8.04 -15.04 4.00
N ARG A 162 -9.00 -15.02 4.94
CA ARG A 162 -9.04 -15.95 6.09
C ARG A 162 -9.02 -17.43 5.66
N ARG A 163 -9.73 -17.78 4.58
CA ARG A 163 -9.77 -19.17 4.08
C ARG A 163 -8.50 -19.58 3.35
N LEU A 164 -7.81 -18.63 2.73
CA LEU A 164 -6.58 -18.86 1.97
C LEU A 164 -5.34 -18.84 2.86
N LEU A 165 -5.37 -18.13 3.99
CA LEU A 165 -4.23 -17.98 4.89
C LEU A 165 -3.60 -19.32 5.35
N PRO A 166 -4.37 -20.36 5.72
CA PRO A 166 -3.79 -21.66 6.10
C PRO A 166 -3.12 -22.38 4.92
N ARG A 167 -3.65 -22.21 3.70
CA ARG A 167 -3.09 -22.81 2.48
C ARG A 167 -1.83 -22.09 2.03
N LEU A 168 -1.79 -20.77 2.20
CA LEU A 168 -0.59 -19.97 2.00
C LEU A 168 0.45 -20.26 3.09
N ALA A 169 0.01 -20.64 4.30
CA ALA A 169 0.93 -20.90 5.40
C ALA A 169 1.82 -22.13 5.18
N THR A 170 1.38 -23.10 4.37
CA THR A 170 2.20 -24.25 3.97
C THR A 170 3.11 -23.95 2.78
N ALA A 171 2.82 -22.90 2.01
CA ALA A 171 3.53 -22.55 0.78
C ALA A 171 4.50 -21.36 0.92
N THR A 172 4.48 -20.66 2.06
CA THR A 172 5.20 -19.39 2.23
C THR A 172 6.00 -19.31 3.53
N GLY A 173 7.02 -18.46 3.55
CA GLY A 173 7.88 -18.28 4.71
C GLY A 173 7.16 -17.64 5.91
N PRO A 174 7.71 -17.72 7.13
CA PRO A 174 7.14 -17.09 8.33
C PRO A 174 6.92 -15.58 8.17
N GLN A 175 7.79 -14.90 7.41
CA GLN A 175 7.68 -13.47 7.12
C GLN A 175 6.43 -13.14 6.29
N ASP A 176 6.17 -13.90 5.24
CA ASP A 176 5.04 -13.70 4.35
C ASP A 176 3.72 -14.01 5.07
N ARG A 177 3.71 -15.03 5.93
CA ARG A 177 2.58 -15.34 6.84
C ARG A 177 2.29 -14.21 7.81
N ALA A 178 3.33 -13.64 8.43
CA ALA A 178 3.17 -12.51 9.34
C ALA A 178 2.62 -11.28 8.61
N ALA A 179 3.05 -11.02 7.37
CA ALA A 179 2.54 -9.92 6.55
C ALA A 179 1.07 -10.12 6.20
N GLY A 180 0.69 -11.33 5.78
CA GLY A 180 -0.70 -11.69 5.51
C GLY A 180 -1.60 -11.55 6.75
N MET A 181 -1.10 -11.94 7.93
CA MET A 181 -1.84 -11.77 9.19
C MET A 181 -2.00 -10.29 9.55
N ALA A 182 -0.95 -9.48 9.43
CA ALA A 182 -1.01 -8.05 9.70
C ALA A 182 -1.99 -7.34 8.75
N ALA A 183 -2.00 -7.68 7.46
CA ALA A 183 -2.97 -7.17 6.48
C ALA A 183 -4.40 -7.57 6.83
N LEU A 184 -4.62 -8.82 7.25
CA LEU A 184 -5.93 -9.32 7.65
C LEU A 184 -6.46 -8.60 8.90
N LEU A 185 -5.62 -8.45 9.93
CA LEU A 185 -5.96 -7.73 11.15
C LEU A 185 -6.28 -6.26 10.86
N LEU A 186 -5.50 -5.61 10.00
CA LEU A 186 -5.75 -4.24 9.57
C LEU A 186 -7.10 -4.10 8.85
N ALA A 187 -7.41 -5.02 7.93
CA ALA A 187 -8.68 -5.02 7.22
C ALA A 187 -9.87 -5.22 8.18
N VAL A 188 -9.78 -6.19 9.09
CA VAL A 188 -10.82 -6.42 10.11
C VAL A 188 -11.00 -5.20 11.01
N PHE A 189 -9.90 -4.57 11.43
CA PHE A 189 -9.92 -3.36 12.25
C PHE A 189 -10.63 -2.20 11.54
N VAL A 190 -10.28 -1.91 10.29
CA VAL A 190 -10.90 -0.83 9.50
C VAL A 190 -12.38 -1.13 9.21
N LEU A 191 -12.72 -2.38 8.90
CA LEU A 191 -14.11 -2.82 8.74
C LEU A 191 -14.91 -2.64 10.03
N GLY A 192 -14.35 -3.02 11.18
CA GLY A 192 -14.98 -2.87 12.49
C GLY A 192 -15.30 -1.40 12.80
N ARG A 193 -14.36 -0.49 12.53
CA ARG A 193 -14.57 0.96 12.63
C ARG A 193 -15.64 1.48 11.67
N ALA A 194 -15.73 0.92 10.47
CA ALA A 194 -16.70 1.36 9.47
C ALA A 194 -18.14 0.89 9.80
N ILE A 195 -18.29 -0.25 10.47
CA ILE A 195 -19.59 -0.72 10.99
C ILE A 195 -20.04 0.13 12.20
N SER A 196 -19.11 0.87 12.82
CA SER A 196 -19.33 1.81 13.92
C SER A 196 -20.16 1.22 15.07
N LEU A 197 -19.71 0.07 15.57
CA LEU A 197 -20.29 -0.52 16.78
C LEU A 197 -19.98 0.41 17.96
N HIS A 198 -21.00 1.10 18.48
CA HIS A 198 -20.86 2.16 19.48
C HIS A 198 -19.94 1.80 20.67
N HIS A 199 -20.02 0.57 21.17
CA HIS A 199 -19.16 0.12 22.27
C HIS A 199 -17.71 -0.10 21.87
N VAL A 200 -17.47 -0.64 20.67
CA VAL A 200 -16.11 -0.88 20.16
C VAL A 200 -15.45 0.45 19.82
N ASP A 201 -16.18 1.36 19.18
CA ASP A 201 -15.68 2.69 18.84
C ASP A 201 -15.30 3.48 20.09
N ALA A 202 -16.08 3.40 21.18
CA ALA A 202 -15.75 4.07 22.44
C ALA A 202 -14.40 3.59 23.01
N VAL A 203 -14.13 2.28 22.98
CA VAL A 203 -12.84 1.72 23.41
C VAL A 203 -11.71 2.17 22.48
N LEU A 204 -11.95 2.22 21.18
CA LEU A 204 -10.95 2.66 20.20
C LEU A 204 -10.62 4.15 20.28
N GLN A 205 -11.56 4.97 20.78
CA GLN A 205 -11.33 6.39 21.06
C GLN A 205 -10.66 6.64 22.42
N TRP A 206 -10.37 5.60 23.22
CA TRP A 206 -9.67 5.78 24.49
C TRP A 206 -8.32 6.46 24.25
N PRO A 207 -8.05 7.64 24.84
CA PRO A 207 -6.76 8.31 24.71
C PRO A 207 -5.64 7.45 25.31
N LEU A 208 -4.63 7.12 24.48
CA LEU A 208 -3.42 6.43 24.90
C LEU A 208 -2.20 7.30 24.53
N GLY A 209 -1.86 8.23 25.42
CA GLY A 209 -0.82 9.22 25.16
C GLY A 209 -1.26 10.25 24.11
N PRO A 210 -0.47 10.55 23.06
CA PRO A 210 -0.79 11.58 22.09
C PRO A 210 -1.87 11.17 21.10
N MET A 211 -2.27 9.90 21.03
CA MET A 211 -3.21 9.40 20.02
C MET A 211 -4.22 8.42 20.65
N PRO A 212 -5.42 8.27 20.08
CA PRO A 212 -6.38 7.26 20.54
C PRO A 212 -5.86 5.85 20.26
N LEU A 213 -6.28 4.87 21.06
CA LEU A 213 -5.90 3.46 20.92
C LEU A 213 -6.07 2.93 19.50
N GLY A 214 -7.15 3.31 18.82
CA GLY A 214 -7.39 2.92 17.43
C GLY A 214 -6.31 3.41 16.46
N ALA A 215 -5.80 4.62 16.64
CA ALA A 215 -4.73 5.15 15.81
C ALA A 215 -3.41 4.41 16.05
N TRP A 216 -3.11 4.01 17.30
CA TRP A 216 -1.95 3.17 17.60
C TRP A 216 -2.02 1.81 16.92
N LEU A 217 -3.19 1.16 16.97
CA LEU A 217 -3.40 -0.13 16.33
C LEU A 217 -3.24 -0.05 14.81
N GLU A 218 -3.86 0.94 14.17
CA GLU A 218 -3.78 1.13 12.73
C GLU A 218 -2.35 1.43 12.27
N ASN A 219 -1.71 2.43 12.87
CA ASN A 219 -0.35 2.82 12.52
C ASN A 219 0.66 1.70 12.84
N GLY A 220 0.46 0.98 13.95
CA GLY A 220 1.30 -0.16 14.33
C GLY A 220 1.23 -1.30 13.32
N LEU A 221 0.03 -1.68 12.88
CA LEU A 221 -0.17 -2.72 11.88
C LEU A 221 0.42 -2.33 10.52
N LEU A 222 0.24 -1.09 10.09
CA LEU A 222 0.84 -0.56 8.87
C LEU A 222 2.38 -0.56 8.95
N ALA A 223 2.95 -0.12 10.07
CA ALA A 223 4.39 -0.10 10.28
C ALA A 223 5.00 -1.52 10.23
N VAL A 224 4.33 -2.51 10.83
CA VAL A 224 4.72 -3.92 10.71
C VAL A 224 4.68 -4.35 9.24
N LEU A 225 3.65 -3.98 8.49
CA LEU A 225 3.53 -4.35 7.08
C LEU A 225 4.67 -3.76 6.22
N VAL A 226 5.00 -2.48 6.45
CA VAL A 226 6.14 -1.80 5.82
C VAL A 226 7.43 -2.55 6.14
N ALA A 227 7.69 -2.82 7.42
CA ALA A 227 8.90 -3.52 7.85
C ALA A 227 9.03 -4.91 7.23
N LEU A 228 7.93 -5.66 7.14
CA LEU A 228 7.91 -6.99 6.53
C LEU A 228 8.02 -6.94 4.99
N GLY A 229 7.48 -5.92 4.34
CA GLY A 229 7.62 -5.72 2.89
C GLY A 229 9.03 -5.33 2.47
N LEU A 230 9.73 -4.54 3.30
CA LEU A 230 11.09 -4.07 3.02
C LEU A 230 12.20 -5.07 3.40
N ARG A 231 11.95 -5.99 4.34
CA ARG A 231 12.93 -7.00 4.74
C ARG A 231 13.22 -7.99 3.61
N GLY A 232 14.48 -8.07 3.16
CA GLY A 232 14.93 -9.09 2.20
C GLY A 232 14.78 -10.52 2.74
N PRO A 233 14.71 -11.55 1.87
CA PRO A 233 14.58 -12.93 2.31
C PRO A 233 15.75 -13.32 3.23
N PRO A 234 15.47 -13.97 4.37
CA PRO A 234 16.51 -14.50 5.24
C PRO A 234 17.21 -15.66 4.50
N GLY A 235 18.29 -15.37 3.78
CA GLY A 235 19.03 -16.40 3.03
C GLY A 235 20.15 -15.92 2.10
N ALA A 236 20.20 -14.63 1.73
CA ALA A 236 21.21 -14.15 0.77
C ALA A 236 22.60 -13.86 1.38
N ARG A 237 22.81 -14.07 2.69
CA ARG A 237 24.11 -13.78 3.35
C ARG A 237 25.06 -14.98 3.49
N GLY A 238 24.74 -16.14 2.91
CA GLY A 238 25.44 -17.40 3.25
C GLY A 238 26.09 -18.19 2.10
N ARG A 239 26.14 -17.69 0.85
CA ARG A 239 26.95 -18.33 -0.20
C ARG A 239 27.97 -17.34 -0.73
N GLN A 240 29.08 -17.22 -0.01
CA GLN A 240 30.34 -16.94 -0.69
C GLN A 240 30.94 -18.31 -1.08
N PRO A 241 31.42 -18.46 -2.33
CA PRO A 241 32.07 -19.67 -2.80
C PRO A 241 33.39 -19.95 -2.07
#